data_AF-A0A0A9D1W2-F1
#
_entry.id   AF-A0A0A9D1W2-F1
#
_cell.length_a   1.000
_cell.length_b   1.000
_cell.length_c   1.000
_cell.angle_alpha   90.00
_cell.angle_beta   90.00
_cell.angle_gamma   90.00
#
_symmetry.space_group_name_H-M   'P 1'
#
loop_
_entity.id
_entity.type
_entity.pdbx_description
1 polymer ?
#
loop_
_entity_poly.entity_id
_entity_poly.type
_entity_poly.pdbx_seq_one_letter_code
_entity_poly.pdbx_strand_id
1 'polypeptide(L)'
;MRNPLKIGELLHAMYRYFLEKRFMSAEGDVVRVKQLNVPATMASFDVLMDMHYKVPLQDMVHHGLSTTDDHDRYNHLKREYDFTVAVAEIFRSATFFKRRFDGSNMRRLIATMNERDRDLIPCDTKLISWEKYFMEIHIPGVMEYESRETTRARL
;
A
#
# COMPACT_ATOMS: atom_id res chain seq x y z
N MET A 1 -9.72 -12.48 19.12
CA MET A 1 -9.18 -11.20 18.61
C MET A 1 -10.29 -10.17 18.59
N ARG A 2 -10.03 -8.94 19.07
CA ARG A 2 -10.98 -7.84 19.05
C ARG A 2 -10.49 -6.80 18.04
N ASN A 3 -11.32 -6.50 17.04
CA ASN A 3 -11.09 -5.52 15.97
C ASN A 3 -9.74 -5.60 15.19
N PRO A 4 -9.36 -6.77 14.62
CA PRO A 4 -8.12 -6.87 13.85
C PRO A 4 -8.24 -6.12 12.52
N LEU A 5 -7.25 -5.28 12.21
CA LEU A 5 -7.11 -4.71 10.88
C LEU A 5 -6.69 -5.82 9.89
N LYS A 6 -7.47 -6.00 8.82
CA LYS A 6 -7.05 -6.83 7.70
C LYS A 6 -6.44 -5.96 6.61
N ILE A 7 -5.38 -6.45 5.98
CA ILE A 7 -4.75 -5.77 4.85
C ILE A 7 -5.72 -5.50 3.69
N GLY A 8 -6.66 -6.42 3.43
CA GLY A 8 -7.70 -6.21 2.43
C GLY A 8 -8.65 -5.06 2.77
N GLU A 9 -8.90 -4.79 4.07
CA GLU A 9 -9.72 -3.65 4.52
C GLU A 9 -8.97 -2.33 4.31
N LEU A 10 -7.66 -2.31 4.58
CA LEU A 10 -6.80 -1.16 4.25
C LEU A 10 -6.82 -0.86 2.75
N LEU A 11 -6.56 -1.87 1.91
CA LEU A 11 -6.52 -1.70 0.46
C LEU A 11 -7.86 -1.27 -0.12
N HIS A 12 -8.96 -1.79 0.42
CA HIS A 12 -10.30 -1.38 0.03
C HIS A 12 -10.59 0.08 0.43
N ALA A 13 -10.18 0.49 1.64
CA ALA A 13 -10.31 1.89 2.08
C ALA A 13 -9.48 2.83 1.19
N MET A 14 -8.23 2.46 0.86
CA MET A 14 -7.40 3.22 -0.08
C MET A 14 -8.06 3.35 -1.46
N TYR A 15 -8.56 2.25 -2.02
CA TYR A 15 -9.26 2.27 -3.30
C TYR A 15 -10.45 3.23 -3.30
N ARG A 16 -11.33 3.13 -2.29
CA ARG A 16 -12.49 4.04 -2.19
C ARG A 16 -12.08 5.49 -2.00
N TYR A 17 -11.08 5.77 -1.16
CA TYR A 17 -10.60 7.12 -0.93
C TYR A 17 -10.21 7.81 -2.24
N PHE A 18 -9.36 7.16 -3.05
CA PHE A 18 -8.91 7.74 -4.32
C PHE A 18 -9.99 7.70 -5.41
N LEU A 19 -10.97 6.80 -5.30
CA LEU A 19 -12.14 6.81 -6.19
C LEU A 19 -13.04 8.03 -5.93
N GLU A 20 -13.24 8.38 -4.66
CA GLU A 20 -14.06 9.53 -4.24
C GLU A 20 -13.32 10.86 -4.39
N LYS A 21 -12.03 10.89 -4.06
CA LYS A 21 -11.16 12.07 -4.15
C LYS A 21 -10.36 11.99 -5.44
N ARG A 22 -10.77 12.78 -6.45
CA ARG A 22 -10.04 12.88 -7.72
C ARG A 22 -8.59 13.27 -7.45
N PHE A 23 -7.69 12.34 -7.75
CA PHE A 23 -6.25 12.57 -7.67
C PHE A 23 -5.75 13.04 -9.04
N MET A 24 -5.00 14.14 -9.06
CA MET A 24 -4.42 14.69 -10.29
C MET A 24 -2.95 14.30 -10.37
N SER A 25 -2.49 13.93 -11.57
CA SER A 25 -1.07 13.72 -11.83
C SER A 25 -0.32 15.05 -11.81
N ALA A 26 1.01 14.99 -11.86
CA ALA A 26 1.84 16.19 -11.96
C ALA A 26 1.56 17.01 -13.24
N GLU A 27 1.06 16.34 -14.28
CA GLU A 27 0.70 16.88 -15.58
C GLU A 27 -0.74 17.43 -15.64
N GLY A 28 -1.52 17.27 -14.56
CA GLY A 28 -2.89 17.77 -14.45
C GLY A 28 -3.97 16.78 -14.88
N ASP A 29 -3.61 15.56 -15.26
CA ASP A 29 -4.57 14.53 -15.67
C ASP A 29 -5.22 13.85 -14.45
N VAL A 30 -6.50 13.47 -14.59
CA VAL A 30 -7.18 12.68 -13.56
C VAL A 30 -6.64 11.25 -13.57
N VAL A 31 -6.03 10.84 -12.47
CA VAL A 31 -5.51 9.49 -12.30
C VAL A 31 -6.67 8.50 -12.19
N ARG A 32 -6.73 7.56 -13.14
CA ARG A 32 -7.72 6.47 -13.10
C ARG A 32 -7.33 5.44 -12.05
N VAL A 33 -8.10 5.42 -10.97
CA VAL A 33 -7.90 4.46 -9.88
C VAL A 33 -8.44 3.09 -10.30
N LYS A 34 -7.58 2.07 -10.21
CA LYS A 34 -7.97 0.67 -10.37
C LYS A 34 -7.92 -0.03 -9.02
N GLN A 35 -8.85 -0.95 -8.80
CA GLN A 35 -8.80 -1.79 -7.62
C GLN A 35 -7.58 -2.73 -7.72
N LEU A 36 -6.77 -2.76 -6.66
CA LEU A 36 -5.61 -3.64 -6.60
C LEU A 36 -6.06 -5.08 -6.44
N ASN A 37 -5.64 -5.94 -7.36
CA ASN A 37 -5.80 -7.39 -7.23
C ASN A 37 -4.61 -7.95 -6.45
N VAL A 38 -4.83 -8.29 -5.18
CA VAL A 38 -3.79 -8.89 -4.34
C VAL A 38 -3.87 -10.41 -4.44
N PRO A 39 -2.80 -11.07 -4.89
CA PRO A 39 -2.75 -12.53 -4.92
C PRO A 39 -2.93 -13.13 -3.52
N ALA A 40 -3.47 -14.34 -3.43
CA ALA A 40 -3.73 -14.97 -2.12
C ALA A 40 -2.43 -15.38 -1.39
N THR A 41 -1.33 -15.60 -2.12
CA THR A 41 -0.04 -16.07 -1.60
C THR A 41 1.13 -15.45 -2.36
N MET A 42 2.31 -15.40 -1.74
CA MET A 42 3.56 -15.02 -2.44
C MET A 42 3.81 -15.91 -3.65
N ALA A 43 3.59 -17.22 -3.56
CA ALA A 43 3.75 -18.11 -4.70
C ALA A 43 2.83 -17.73 -5.89
N SER A 44 1.59 -17.32 -5.61
CA SER A 44 0.69 -16.85 -6.67
C SER A 44 1.14 -15.50 -7.23
N PHE A 45 1.68 -14.63 -6.38
CA PHE A 45 2.28 -13.36 -6.79
C PHE A 45 3.49 -13.59 -7.70
N ASP A 46 4.42 -14.47 -7.31
CA ASP A 46 5.63 -14.78 -8.08
C ASP A 46 5.29 -15.32 -9.46
N VAL A 47 4.30 -16.22 -9.56
CA VAL A 47 3.81 -16.73 -10.85
C VAL A 47 3.25 -15.60 -11.74
N LEU A 48 2.49 -14.68 -11.17
CA LEU A 48 1.98 -13.52 -11.92
C LEU A 48 3.10 -12.58 -12.35
N MET A 49 4.09 -12.32 -11.48
CA MET A 49 5.24 -11.48 -11.81
C MET A 49 6.08 -12.11 -12.92
N ASP A 50 6.26 -13.43 -12.90
CA ASP A 50 6.99 -14.15 -13.93
C ASP A 50 6.28 -14.06 -15.28
N MET A 51 4.97 -14.33 -15.32
CA MET A 51 4.18 -14.30 -16.55
C MET A 51 4.03 -12.90 -17.14
N HIS A 52 3.76 -11.88 -16.31
CA HIS A 52 3.46 -10.54 -16.80
C HIS A 52 4.69 -9.66 -17.03
N TYR A 53 5.83 -9.98 -16.40
CA TYR A 53 7.01 -9.13 -16.45
C TYR A 53 8.27 -9.90 -16.85
N LYS A 54 8.67 -10.96 -16.13
CA LYS A 54 9.97 -11.62 -16.41
C LYS A 54 10.01 -12.26 -17.79
N VAL A 55 8.98 -13.01 -18.17
CA VAL A 55 8.92 -13.66 -19.49
C VAL A 55 8.95 -12.62 -20.62
N PRO A 56 8.11 -11.56 -20.62
CA PRO A 56 8.21 -10.49 -21.62
C PRO A 56 9.56 -9.77 -21.64
N LEU A 57 10.16 -9.50 -20.47
CA LEU A 57 11.50 -8.88 -20.41
C LEU A 57 12.57 -9.77 -21.05
N GLN A 58 12.54 -11.08 -20.77
CA GLN A 58 13.46 -12.05 -21.36
C GLN A 58 13.26 -12.18 -22.87
N ASP A 59 12.01 -12.22 -23.32
CA ASP A 59 11.64 -12.27 -24.73
C ASP A 59 12.16 -11.05 -25.50
N MET A 60 11.97 -9.84 -24.95
CA MET A 60 12.50 -8.61 -25.54
C MET A 60 14.03 -8.60 -25.63
N VAL A 61 14.72 -9.11 -24.61
CA VAL A 61 16.20 -9.24 -24.65
C VAL A 61 16.63 -10.27 -25.69
N HIS A 62 15.89 -11.37 -25.84
CA HIS A 62 16.19 -12.41 -26.82
C HIS A 62 16.02 -11.92 -28.26
N HIS A 63 14.95 -11.19 -28.54
CA HIS A 63 14.71 -10.58 -29.85
C HIS A 63 15.61 -9.37 -30.15
N GLY A 64 16.25 -8.82 -29.12
CA GLY A 64 17.12 -7.65 -29.21
C GLY A 64 16.34 -6.35 -29.08
N LEU A 65 16.93 -5.39 -28.35
CA LEU A 65 16.43 -4.02 -28.25
C LEU A 65 17.14 -3.20 -29.32
N SER A 66 16.44 -2.88 -30.40
CA SER A 66 17.06 -2.30 -31.61
C SER A 66 16.72 -0.83 -31.81
N THR A 67 15.62 -0.38 -31.20
CA THR A 67 15.09 0.97 -31.32
C THR A 67 15.02 1.65 -29.95
N THR A 68 14.94 2.98 -29.95
CA THR A 68 14.66 3.76 -28.74
C THR A 68 13.36 3.33 -28.07
N ASP A 69 12.32 3.02 -28.87
CA ASP A 69 11.03 2.54 -28.36
C ASP A 69 11.16 1.18 -27.64
N ASP A 70 11.96 0.26 -28.19
CA ASP A 70 12.25 -1.04 -27.54
C ASP A 70 12.90 -0.83 -26.16
N HIS A 71 13.89 0.08 -26.10
CA HIS A 71 14.59 0.40 -24.86
C HIS A 71 13.67 1.08 -23.85
N ASP A 72 12.84 2.03 -24.28
CA ASP A 72 11.89 2.73 -23.41
C ASP A 72 10.86 1.77 -22.84
N ARG A 73 10.32 0.87 -23.69
CA ARG A 73 9.36 -0.16 -23.27
C ARG A 73 9.99 -1.15 -22.29
N TYR A 74 11.22 -1.59 -22.56
CA TYR A 74 11.97 -2.48 -21.65
C TYR A 74 12.20 -1.80 -20.30
N ASN A 75 12.70 -0.58 -20.30
CA ASN A 75 12.99 0.18 -19.09
C ASN A 75 11.71 0.46 -18.27
N HIS A 76 10.61 0.78 -18.94
CA HIS A 76 9.32 0.96 -18.30
C HIS A 76 8.86 -0.32 -17.59
N LEU A 77 8.83 -1.45 -18.32
CA LEU A 77 8.39 -2.73 -17.77
C LEU A 77 9.30 -3.22 -16.63
N LYS A 78 10.62 -3.01 -16.77
CA LYS A 78 11.59 -3.34 -15.72
C LYS A 78 11.36 -2.51 -14.46
N ARG A 79 11.16 -1.19 -14.59
CA ARG A 79 10.87 -0.31 -13.46
C ARG A 79 9.58 -0.70 -12.77
N GLU A 80 8.54 -1.05 -13.53
CA GLU A 80 7.27 -1.51 -12.98
C GLU A 80 7.46 -2.82 -12.19
N TYR A 81 8.16 -3.80 -12.77
CA TYR A 81 8.52 -5.05 -12.07
C TYR A 81 9.25 -4.79 -10.75
N ASP A 82 10.33 -4.01 -10.79
CA ASP A 82 11.17 -3.73 -9.62
C ASP A 82 10.34 -3.05 -8.52
N PHE A 83 9.50 -2.08 -8.89
CA PHE A 83 8.62 -1.38 -7.97
C PHE A 83 7.57 -2.31 -7.35
N THR A 84 6.88 -3.11 -8.17
CA THR A 84 5.84 -4.04 -7.70
C THR A 84 6.40 -5.09 -6.75
N VAL A 85 7.58 -5.65 -7.05
CA VAL A 85 8.28 -6.57 -6.15
C VAL A 85 8.66 -5.89 -4.83
N ALA A 86 9.22 -4.68 -4.89
CA ALA A 86 9.59 -3.95 -3.67
C ALA A 86 8.38 -3.68 -2.76
N VAL A 87 7.25 -3.27 -3.33
CA VAL A 87 6.00 -3.09 -2.59
C VAL A 87 5.54 -4.43 -1.99
N ALA A 88 5.51 -5.51 -2.77
CA ALA A 88 5.09 -6.82 -2.28
C ALA A 88 5.98 -7.34 -1.14
N GLU A 89 7.29 -7.11 -1.19
CA GLU A 89 8.23 -7.50 -0.13
C GLU A 89 8.04 -6.70 1.16
N ILE A 90 7.84 -5.38 1.07
CA ILE A 90 7.50 -4.54 2.24
C ILE A 90 6.24 -5.07 2.92
N PHE A 91 5.22 -5.36 2.10
CA PHE A 91 3.97 -5.86 2.61
C PHE A 91 3.99 -7.35 2.90
N ARG A 92 5.06 -8.10 2.61
CA ARG A 92 5.09 -9.56 2.69
C ARG A 92 4.61 -10.12 4.03
N SER A 93 5.05 -9.47 5.10
CA SER A 93 4.68 -9.80 6.48
C SER A 93 3.23 -9.42 6.86
N ALA A 94 2.58 -8.57 6.08
CA ALA A 94 1.23 -8.02 6.31
C ALA A 94 0.18 -8.50 5.29
N THR A 95 0.53 -8.71 4.02
CA THR A 95 -0.33 -9.22 2.93
C THR A 95 -0.41 -10.74 2.92
N PHE A 96 0.73 -11.42 3.06
CA PHE A 96 0.81 -12.88 2.84
C PHE A 96 1.06 -13.68 4.11
N PHE A 97 1.43 -13.02 5.21
CA PHE A 97 1.55 -13.66 6.51
C PHE A 97 0.18 -13.67 7.20
N LYS A 98 -0.31 -14.86 7.58
CA LYS A 98 -1.58 -15.04 8.30
C LYS A 98 -1.60 -14.42 9.72
N ARG A 99 -0.57 -13.65 10.12
CA ARG A 99 -0.54 -12.99 11.42
C ARG A 99 -1.41 -11.75 11.35
N ARG A 100 -2.41 -11.71 12.22
CA ARG A 100 -3.24 -10.52 12.43
C ARG A 100 -2.57 -9.67 13.50
N PHE A 101 -2.54 -8.36 13.29
CA PHE A 101 -2.24 -7.42 14.37
C PHE A 101 -3.36 -7.53 15.41
N ASP A 102 -3.09 -8.20 16.53
CA ASP A 102 -4.04 -8.25 17.63
C ASP A 102 -3.72 -7.17 18.68
N GLY A 103 -4.77 -6.72 19.37
CA GLY A 103 -4.62 -5.79 20.48
C GLY A 103 -4.02 -6.43 21.74
N SER A 104 -3.39 -7.62 21.69
CA SER A 104 -2.90 -8.28 22.90
C SER A 104 -1.74 -7.54 23.55
N ASN A 105 -0.86 -6.93 22.75
CA ASN A 105 0.19 -6.03 23.27
C ASN A 105 -0.41 -4.80 23.94
N MET A 106 -1.39 -4.16 23.27
CA MET A 106 -2.09 -3.01 23.83
C MET A 106 -2.80 -3.33 25.14
N ARG A 107 -3.46 -4.49 25.24
CA ARG A 107 -4.10 -4.94 26.49
C ARG A 107 -3.09 -5.15 27.62
N ARG A 108 -1.93 -5.76 27.33
CA ARG A 108 -0.86 -5.91 28.33
C ARG A 108 -0.37 -4.56 28.82
N LEU A 109 -0.18 -3.60 27.91
CA LEU A 109 0.20 -2.24 28.28
C LEU A 109 -0.85 -1.59 29.18
N ILE A 110 -2.14 -1.61 28.80
CA ILE A 110 -3.23 -1.06 29.62
C ILE A 110 -3.30 -1.70 31.01
N ALA A 111 -3.08 -3.01 31.10
CA ALA A 111 -3.08 -3.73 32.37
C ALA A 111 -1.96 -3.26 33.31
N THR A 112 -0.85 -2.73 32.78
CA THR A 112 0.26 -2.17 33.57
C THR A 112 0.08 -0.70 33.95
N MET A 113 -0.87 0.02 33.34
CA MET A 113 -1.11 1.43 33.59
C MET A 113 -1.84 1.64 34.93
N ASN A 114 -1.51 2.73 35.62
CA ASN A 114 -2.26 3.18 36.80
C ASN A 114 -3.62 3.77 36.38
N GLU A 115 -4.51 4.02 37.36
CA GLU A 115 -5.87 4.50 37.10
C GLU A 115 -5.89 5.84 36.34
N ARG A 116 -5.04 6.79 36.73
CA ARG A 116 -4.98 8.11 36.06
C ARG A 116 -4.59 7.97 34.59
N ASP A 117 -3.59 7.14 34.29
CA ASP A 117 -3.10 6.97 32.92
C ASP A 117 -4.13 6.23 32.05
N ARG A 118 -4.91 5.29 32.62
CA ARG A 118 -6.00 4.63 31.89
C ARG A 118 -7.13 5.60 31.55
N ASP A 119 -7.44 6.52 32.44
CA ASP A 119 -8.46 7.55 32.21
C ASP A 119 -7.98 8.59 31.18
N LEU A 120 -6.68 8.92 31.19
CA LEU A 120 -6.10 9.90 30.28
C LEU A 120 -5.90 9.35 28.85
N ILE A 121 -5.61 8.05 28.72
CA ILE A 121 -5.27 7.40 27.46
C ILE A 121 -6.26 6.26 27.18
N PRO A 122 -7.41 6.54 26.54
CA PRO A 122 -8.40 5.52 26.18
C PRO A 122 -7.89 4.65 25.01
N CYS A 123 -6.98 3.73 25.30
CA CYS A 123 -6.35 2.83 24.32
C CYS A 123 -7.21 1.59 23.97
N ASP A 124 -8.53 1.73 23.79
CA ASP A 124 -9.35 0.58 23.36
C ASP A 124 -9.43 0.47 21.83
N THR A 125 -8.67 -0.50 21.28
CA THR A 125 -8.71 -0.86 19.86
C THR A 125 -10.11 -1.20 19.32
N LYS A 126 -11.09 -1.54 20.16
CA LYS A 126 -12.49 -1.73 19.73
C LYS A 126 -13.18 -0.44 19.29
N LEU A 127 -12.72 0.71 19.80
CA LEU A 127 -13.32 2.01 19.49
C LEU A 127 -12.87 2.53 18.11
N ILE A 128 -11.84 1.92 17.53
CA ILE A 128 -11.33 2.30 16.23
C ILE A 128 -12.28 1.82 15.14
N SER A 129 -12.94 2.76 14.47
CA SER A 129 -13.47 2.48 13.12
C SER A 129 -12.31 2.61 12.14
N TRP A 130 -11.78 1.47 11.67
CA TRP A 130 -10.66 1.43 10.72
C TRP A 130 -10.99 2.19 9.44
N GLU A 131 -12.21 2.01 8.94
CA GLU A 131 -12.73 2.75 7.79
C GLU A 131 -12.66 4.26 8.01
N LYS A 132 -13.25 4.75 9.12
CA LYS A 132 -13.23 6.18 9.45
C LYS A 132 -11.80 6.70 9.60
N TYR A 133 -10.96 5.95 10.30
CA TYR A 133 -9.55 6.28 10.49
C TYR A 133 -8.82 6.43 9.15
N PHE A 134 -8.98 5.50 8.21
CA PHE A 134 -8.31 5.60 6.91
C PHE A 134 -8.86 6.72 6.04
N MET A 135 -10.18 6.81 5.91
CA MET A 135 -10.85 7.75 5.00
C MET A 135 -10.75 9.20 5.47
N GLU A 136 -10.80 9.46 6.78
CA GLU A 136 -10.90 10.81 7.33
C GLU A 136 -9.61 11.32 7.97
N ILE A 137 -8.69 10.44 8.39
CA ILE A 137 -7.51 10.83 9.16
C ILE A 137 -6.22 10.43 8.45
N HIS A 138 -6.01 9.13 8.24
CA HIS A 138 -4.71 8.60 7.82
C HIS A 138 -4.36 8.99 6.39
N ILE A 139 -5.20 8.63 5.41
CA ILE A 139 -4.90 8.91 4.01
C ILE A 139 -4.86 10.43 3.76
N PRO A 140 -5.84 11.25 4.22
CA PRO A 140 -5.74 12.70 4.12
C PRO A 140 -4.46 13.28 4.72
N GLY A 141 -4.06 12.83 5.91
CA GLY A 141 -2.86 13.33 6.58
C GLY A 141 -1.57 13.01 5.82
N VAL A 142 -1.47 11.81 5.23
CA VAL A 142 -0.35 11.47 4.34
C VAL A 142 -0.36 12.37 3.09
N MET A 143 -1.50 12.55 2.45
CA MET A 143 -1.60 13.40 1.25
C MET A 143 -1.24 14.86 1.53
N GLU A 144 -1.62 15.39 2.69
CA GLU A 144 -1.24 16.74 3.12
C GLU A 144 0.27 16.86 3.33
N TYR A 145 0.89 15.86 3.98
CA TYR A 145 2.33 15.82 4.18
C TYR A 145 3.07 15.81 2.84
N GLU A 146 2.72 14.90 1.92
CA GLU A 146 3.31 14.80 0.59
C GLU A 146 3.18 16.10 -0.22
N SER A 147 2.01 16.74 -0.15
CA SER A 147 1.76 18.05 -0.80
C SER A 147 2.70 19.14 -0.27
N ARG A 148 2.90 19.16 1.05
CA ARG A 148 3.78 20.13 1.72
C ARG A 148 5.26 19.88 1.40
N GLU A 149 5.70 18.63 1.39
CA GLU A 149 7.07 18.26 1.01
C GLU A 149 7.34 18.59 -0.46
N THR A 150 6.38 18.32 -1.35
CA THR A 150 6.49 18.71 -2.77
C THR A 150 6.62 20.21 -2.95
N THR A 151 5.92 21.00 -2.13
CA THR A 151 6.03 22.47 -2.15
C THR A 151 7.40 22.93 -1.63
N ARG A 152 7.92 22.30 -0.58
CA ARG A 152 9.27 22.60 -0.04
C ARG A 152 10.38 22.29 -1.03
N ALA A 153 10.28 21.19 -1.76
CA ALA A 153 11.27 20.80 -2.76
C ALA A 153 11.32 21.72 -4.00
N ARG A 154 10.31 22.59 -4.17
CA ARG A 154 10.22 23.56 -5.28
C ARG A 154 10.74 24.96 -4.91
N LEU A 155 11.03 25.22 -3.63
CA LEU A 155 11.62 26.46 -3.11
C LEU A 155 13.14 26.35 -3.06
#